data_AF-A0A7C4NHQ3-F1
#
_entry.id   AF-A0A7C4NHQ3-F1
#
_cell.length_a   1.000
_cell.length_b   1.000
_cell.length_c   1.000
_cell.angle_alpha   90.00
_cell.angle_beta   90.00
_cell.angle_gamma   90.00
#
_symmetry.space_group_name_H-M   'P 1'
#
loop_
_entity.id
_entity.type
_entity.pdbx_description
1 polymer ?
#
loop_
_entity_poly.entity_id
_entity_poly.type
_entity_poly.pdbx_seq_one_letter_code
_entity_poly.pdbx_strand_id
1 'polypeptide(L)'
;ILRETFKKLPPEMIETNFQVRGKVVEFALILPNGKRLPIDSKWVAGKLILALERETDQQKKKEIIEEVEKEVMRRIKEVKQYIDPDLTWSQAIAAVPDSVYAVCKNAHLKAREENVILMPYSMVLPLLLYIYRFHLQYAISLDLESLQNHLIAIAKNLEEMENILENKIYRGATMVSNAYLEYKQLISRIKSSIEEIKLKGSKEVKKLK
;
A
#
# COMPACT_ATOMS: atom_id res chain seq x y z
N ILE A 1 -21.43 13.34 -17.31
CA ILE A 1 -20.54 12.42 -18.05
C ILE A 1 -19.69 11.61 -17.08
N LEU A 2 -18.75 12.22 -16.34
CA LEU A 2 -17.83 11.46 -15.47
C LEU A 2 -18.50 10.60 -14.40
N ARG A 3 -19.58 11.07 -13.77
CA ARG A 3 -20.34 10.27 -12.80
C ARG A 3 -20.80 8.91 -13.37
N GLU A 4 -21.33 8.89 -14.59
CA GLU A 4 -21.77 7.66 -15.25
C GLU A 4 -20.58 6.79 -15.67
N THR A 5 -19.49 7.42 -16.08
CA THR A 5 -18.23 6.72 -16.39
C THR A 5 -17.67 6.00 -15.15
N PHE A 6 -17.65 6.67 -13.99
CA PHE A 6 -17.08 6.13 -12.76
C PHE A 6 -17.94 5.06 -12.09
N LYS A 7 -19.26 5.01 -12.34
CA LYS A 7 -20.11 3.89 -11.89
C LYS A 7 -19.66 2.52 -12.42
N LYS A 8 -18.88 2.49 -13.51
CA LYS A 8 -18.33 1.26 -14.10
C LYS A 8 -17.03 0.82 -13.46
N LEU A 9 -16.40 1.67 -12.66
CA LEU A 9 -15.19 1.34 -11.93
C LEU A 9 -15.53 0.54 -10.67
N PRO A 10 -14.62 -0.32 -10.20
CA PRO A 10 -14.75 -0.94 -8.89
C PRO A 10 -14.96 0.13 -7.80
N PRO A 11 -15.89 -0.08 -6.86
CA PRO A 11 -16.26 0.92 -5.86
C PRO A 11 -15.09 1.33 -4.94
N GLU A 12 -14.10 0.47 -4.76
CA GLU A 12 -12.87 0.73 -4.01
C GLU A 12 -11.90 1.69 -4.71
N MET A 13 -12.08 1.95 -6.01
CA MET A 13 -11.18 2.82 -6.78
C MET A 13 -11.60 4.29 -6.73
N ILE A 14 -12.88 4.60 -6.56
CA ILE A 14 -13.39 5.98 -6.65
C ILE A 14 -14.21 6.34 -5.41
N GLU A 15 -13.81 7.41 -4.76
CA GLU A 15 -14.54 8.05 -3.67
C GLU A 15 -15.31 9.26 -4.23
N THR A 16 -16.56 9.46 -3.80
CA THR A 16 -17.37 10.64 -4.17
C THR A 16 -17.50 11.57 -2.97
N ASN A 17 -17.56 12.88 -3.21
CA ASN A 17 -17.68 13.89 -2.15
C ASN A 17 -16.54 13.82 -1.11
N PHE A 18 -15.32 13.54 -1.56
CA PHE A 18 -14.15 13.45 -0.70
C PHE A 18 -13.86 14.80 -0.05
N GLN A 19 -13.59 14.80 1.26
CA GLN A 19 -13.35 16.02 2.02
C GLN A 19 -11.86 16.33 2.15
N VAL A 20 -11.47 17.55 1.78
CA VAL A 20 -10.12 18.08 1.97
C VAL A 20 -10.20 19.44 2.64
N ARG A 21 -9.69 19.56 3.86
CA ARG A 21 -9.65 20.83 4.64
C ARG A 21 -11.00 21.56 4.68
N GLY A 22 -12.08 20.83 4.94
CA GLY A 22 -13.44 21.37 5.00
C GLY A 22 -14.09 21.70 3.64
N LYS A 23 -13.42 21.39 2.53
CA LYS A 23 -13.96 21.51 1.17
C LYS A 23 -14.28 20.13 0.61
N VAL A 24 -15.28 20.06 -0.28
CA VAL A 24 -15.74 18.80 -0.86
C VAL A 24 -15.35 18.77 -2.34
N VAL A 25 -14.46 17.85 -2.71
CA VAL A 25 -14.17 17.54 -4.11
C VAL A 25 -15.19 16.53 -4.65
N GLU A 26 -15.57 16.67 -5.92
CA GLU A 26 -16.62 15.83 -6.51
C GLU A 26 -16.26 14.34 -6.50
N PHE A 27 -15.04 14.03 -6.95
CA PHE A 27 -14.52 12.66 -7.00
C PHE A 27 -13.07 12.62 -6.53
N ALA A 28 -12.63 11.45 -6.09
CA ALA A 28 -11.22 11.17 -5.86
C ALA A 28 -10.90 9.73 -6.26
N LEU A 29 -9.80 9.53 -6.99
CA LEU A 29 -9.23 8.19 -7.19
C LEU A 29 -8.47 7.78 -5.93
N ILE A 30 -8.80 6.61 -5.38
CA ILE A 30 -8.09 6.02 -4.26
C ILE A 30 -6.85 5.31 -4.81
N LEU A 31 -5.67 5.78 -4.40
CA LEU A 31 -4.39 5.21 -4.83
C LEU A 31 -3.99 4.05 -3.91
N PRO A 32 -3.19 3.07 -4.40
CA PRO A 32 -2.73 1.93 -3.60
C PRO A 32 -2.02 2.28 -2.29
N ASN A 33 -1.36 3.44 -2.21
CA ASN A 33 -0.70 3.94 -1.00
C ASN A 33 -1.66 4.64 -0.02
N GLY A 34 -2.98 4.57 -0.25
CA GLY A 34 -4.01 5.17 0.59
C GLY A 34 -4.25 6.67 0.34
N LYS A 35 -3.43 7.35 -0.47
CA LYS A 35 -3.68 8.75 -0.84
C LYS A 35 -4.81 8.87 -1.86
N ARG A 36 -5.42 10.05 -1.93
CA ARG A 36 -6.45 10.38 -2.92
C ARG A 36 -5.89 11.26 -4.03
N LEU A 37 -6.28 11.01 -5.27
CA LEU A 37 -6.09 11.95 -6.39
C LEU A 37 -7.42 12.68 -6.61
N PRO A 38 -7.54 13.98 -6.23
CA PRO A 38 -8.77 14.75 -6.36
C PRO A 38 -9.12 15.00 -7.82
N ILE A 39 -10.41 14.94 -8.15
CA ILE A 39 -10.94 15.16 -9.50
C ILE A 39 -12.19 16.03 -9.39
N ASP A 40 -12.14 17.25 -9.93
CA ASP A 40 -13.30 18.13 -10.02
C ASP A 40 -13.66 18.36 -11.48
N SER A 41 -14.94 18.19 -11.80
CA SER A 41 -15.43 18.26 -13.18
C SER A 41 -16.50 19.31 -13.39
N LYS A 42 -16.81 20.13 -12.37
CA LYS A 42 -17.91 21.08 -12.44
C LYS A 42 -17.55 22.21 -13.40
N TRP A 43 -18.36 22.40 -14.45
CA TRP A 43 -18.24 23.52 -15.37
C TRP A 43 -19.52 24.36 -15.32
N VAL A 44 -19.39 25.66 -15.06
CA VAL A 44 -20.52 26.57 -14.85
C VAL A 44 -20.76 27.54 -16.02
N ALA A 45 -19.76 27.72 -16.91
CA ALA A 45 -19.83 28.67 -18.01
C ALA A 45 -20.36 28.05 -19.32
N GLY A 46 -21.45 27.28 -19.24
CA GLY A 46 -22.06 26.63 -20.41
C GLY A 46 -22.50 27.62 -21.51
N LYS A 47 -22.87 28.85 -21.12
CA LYS A 47 -23.24 29.92 -22.06
C LYS A 47 -22.09 30.33 -22.97
N LEU A 48 -20.85 30.31 -22.49
CA LEU A 48 -19.68 30.68 -23.29
C LEU A 48 -19.41 29.64 -24.39
N ILE A 49 -19.63 28.36 -24.11
CA ILE A 49 -19.51 27.28 -25.11
C ILE A 49 -20.54 27.48 -26.22
N LEU A 50 -21.81 27.71 -25.86
CA LEU A 50 -22.87 27.96 -26.83
C LEU A 50 -22.62 29.23 -27.66
N ALA A 51 -22.09 30.28 -27.04
CA ALA A 51 -21.72 31.52 -27.74
C ALA A 51 -20.59 31.25 -28.75
N LEU A 52 -19.57 30.50 -28.34
CA LEU A 52 -18.43 30.15 -29.19
C LEU A 52 -18.83 29.32 -30.41
N GLU A 53 -19.76 28.37 -30.23
CA GLU A 53 -20.29 27.53 -31.30
C GLU A 53 -21.10 28.32 -32.34
N ARG A 54 -21.85 29.33 -31.90
CA ARG A 54 -22.76 30.12 -32.76
C ARG A 54 -22.09 31.30 -33.45
N GLU A 55 -21.04 31.84 -32.85
CA GLU A 55 -20.35 32.99 -33.41
C GLU A 55 -19.72 32.62 -34.76
N THR A 56 -19.69 33.58 -35.69
CA THR A 56 -19.06 33.41 -37.01
C THR A 56 -17.95 34.41 -37.22
N ASP A 57 -18.00 35.54 -36.51
CA ASP A 57 -16.97 36.56 -36.51
C ASP A 57 -15.70 36.07 -35.77
N GLN A 58 -14.56 36.15 -36.45
CA GLN A 58 -13.30 35.63 -35.93
C GLN A 58 -12.75 36.45 -34.76
N GLN A 59 -13.03 37.75 -34.71
CA GLN A 59 -12.55 38.61 -33.63
C GLN A 59 -13.36 38.37 -32.36
N LYS A 60 -14.70 38.32 -32.48
CA LYS A 60 -15.57 37.97 -31.35
C LYS A 60 -15.32 36.56 -30.83
N LYS A 61 -15.02 35.60 -31.71
CA LYS A 61 -14.59 34.25 -31.28
C LYS A 61 -13.38 34.29 -30.37
N LYS A 62 -12.36 35.09 -30.72
CA LYS A 62 -11.15 35.23 -29.88
C LYS A 62 -11.49 35.78 -28.51
N GLU A 63 -12.33 36.82 -28.45
CA GLU A 63 -12.79 37.40 -27.18
C GLU A 63 -13.52 36.37 -26.31
N ILE A 64 -14.41 35.56 -26.90
CA ILE A 64 -15.09 34.48 -26.18
C ILE A 64 -14.10 33.42 -25.69
N ILE A 65 -13.10 33.05 -26.51
CA ILE A 65 -12.05 32.09 -26.11
C ILE A 65 -11.23 32.63 -24.93
N GLU A 66 -10.90 33.92 -24.92
CA GLU A 66 -10.20 34.55 -23.80
C GLU A 66 -11.02 34.48 -22.50
N GLU A 67 -12.33 34.70 -22.58
CA GLU A 67 -13.22 34.54 -21.42
C GLU A 67 -13.34 33.08 -20.97
N VAL A 68 -13.43 32.12 -21.91
CA VAL A 68 -13.37 30.68 -21.60
C VAL A 68 -12.08 30.34 -20.87
N GLU A 69 -10.94 30.86 -21.35
CA GLU A 69 -9.63 30.59 -20.77
C GLU A 69 -9.50 31.19 -19.35
N LYS A 70 -10.05 32.39 -19.10
CA LYS A 70 -10.14 32.97 -17.74
C LYS A 70 -10.95 32.09 -16.79
N GLU A 71 -12.07 31.55 -17.24
CA GLU A 71 -12.90 30.65 -16.44
C GLU A 71 -12.17 29.33 -16.12
N VAL A 72 -11.42 28.77 -17.09
CA VAL A 72 -10.56 27.60 -16.85
C VAL A 72 -9.45 27.94 -15.85
N MET A 73 -8.81 29.10 -15.94
CA MET A 73 -7.80 29.52 -14.96
C MET A 73 -8.37 29.66 -13.54
N ARG A 74 -9.61 30.16 -13.40
CA ARG A 74 -10.29 30.20 -12.10
C ARG A 74 -10.52 28.79 -11.57
N ARG A 75 -10.97 27.87 -12.42
CA ARG A 75 -11.17 26.46 -12.06
C ARG A 75 -9.89 25.79 -11.59
N ILE A 76 -8.77 26.03 -12.28
CA ILE A 76 -7.45 25.53 -11.86
C ILE A 76 -7.11 25.98 -10.43
N LYS A 77 -7.33 27.28 -10.13
CA LYS A 77 -7.07 27.83 -8.79
C LYS A 77 -7.98 27.22 -7.72
N GLU A 78 -9.24 26.92 -8.05
CA GLU A 78 -10.16 26.22 -7.15
C GLU A 78 -9.67 24.79 -6.88
N VAL A 79 -9.34 24.04 -7.94
CA VAL A 79 -8.93 22.62 -7.86
C VAL A 79 -7.62 22.44 -7.10
N LYS A 80 -6.66 23.36 -7.25
CA LYS A 80 -5.42 23.36 -6.46
C LYS A 80 -5.68 23.26 -4.95
N GLN A 81 -6.79 23.83 -4.46
CA GLN A 81 -7.10 23.87 -3.03
C GLN A 81 -7.39 22.49 -2.44
N TYR A 82 -7.60 21.47 -3.28
CA TYR A 82 -7.75 20.08 -2.87
C TYR A 82 -6.42 19.34 -2.73
N ILE A 83 -5.28 19.97 -3.05
CA ILE A 83 -3.96 19.36 -2.86
C ILE A 83 -3.55 19.53 -1.40
N ASP A 84 -3.48 18.40 -0.68
CA ASP A 84 -3.06 18.30 0.71
C ASP A 84 -1.95 17.24 0.84
N PRO A 85 -0.76 17.58 1.35
CA PRO A 85 0.36 16.64 1.44
C PRO A 85 0.10 15.38 2.28
N ASP A 86 -0.82 15.42 3.23
CA ASP A 86 -1.12 14.30 4.12
C ASP A 86 -2.22 13.41 3.55
N LEU A 87 -3.22 14.01 2.89
CA LEU A 87 -4.41 13.32 2.40
C LEU A 87 -4.37 12.95 0.92
N THR A 88 -3.71 13.76 0.09
CA THR A 88 -3.78 13.64 -1.37
C THR A 88 -2.44 13.39 -2.02
N TRP A 89 -2.50 12.96 -3.27
CA TRP A 89 -1.35 13.02 -4.17
C TRP A 89 -0.95 14.47 -4.40
N SER A 90 0.29 14.70 -4.84
CA SER A 90 0.84 16.04 -5.07
C SER A 90 0.21 16.78 -6.24
N GLN A 91 -0.78 16.17 -6.91
CA GLN A 91 -1.51 16.73 -8.03
C GLN A 91 -3.01 16.51 -7.89
N ALA A 92 -3.79 17.33 -8.59
CA ALA A 92 -5.24 17.21 -8.71
C ALA A 92 -5.68 17.33 -10.18
N ILE A 93 -6.84 16.78 -10.54
CA ILE A 93 -7.38 16.84 -11.90
C ILE A 93 -8.50 17.89 -11.97
N ALA A 94 -8.34 18.84 -12.89
CA ALA A 94 -9.40 19.72 -13.35
C ALA A 94 -9.92 19.20 -14.69
N ALA A 95 -11.09 18.57 -14.68
CA ALA A 95 -11.70 18.05 -15.89
C ALA A 95 -12.67 19.09 -16.47
N VAL A 96 -12.55 19.37 -17.76
CA VAL A 96 -13.37 20.37 -18.48
C VAL A 96 -14.02 19.74 -19.72
N PRO A 97 -15.07 20.36 -20.28
CA PRO A 97 -15.64 19.92 -21.55
C PRO A 97 -14.59 19.87 -22.66
N ASP A 98 -14.69 18.89 -23.56
CA ASP A 98 -13.76 18.70 -24.67
C ASP A 98 -13.64 19.95 -25.56
N SER A 99 -14.76 20.63 -25.82
CA SER A 99 -14.79 21.88 -26.59
C SER A 99 -14.06 23.04 -25.89
N VAL A 100 -14.10 23.09 -24.56
CA VAL A 100 -13.35 24.07 -23.75
C VAL A 100 -11.87 23.76 -23.78
N TYR A 101 -11.50 22.48 -23.58
CA TYR A 101 -10.12 22.03 -23.62
C TYR A 101 -9.44 22.35 -24.96
N ALA A 102 -10.15 22.16 -26.08
CA ALA A 102 -9.61 22.34 -27.42
C ALA A 102 -9.20 23.79 -27.75
N VAL A 103 -9.77 24.79 -27.07
CA VAL A 103 -9.51 26.21 -27.36
C VAL A 103 -8.60 26.91 -26.35
N CYS A 104 -8.34 26.29 -25.20
CA CYS A 104 -7.43 26.82 -24.19
C CYS A 104 -5.98 26.52 -24.57
N LYS A 105 -5.08 27.49 -24.42
CA LYS A 105 -3.63 27.29 -24.71
C LYS A 105 -2.78 27.62 -23.49
N ASN A 106 -2.97 28.80 -22.92
CA ASN A 106 -2.25 29.29 -21.76
C ASN A 106 -2.73 28.59 -20.47
N ALA A 107 -3.97 28.13 -20.44
CA ALA A 107 -4.52 27.44 -19.28
C ALA A 107 -3.73 26.16 -18.92
N HIS A 108 -3.16 25.44 -19.90
CA HIS A 108 -2.31 24.26 -19.64
C HIS A 108 -1.02 24.61 -18.89
N LEU A 109 -0.38 25.71 -19.27
CA LEU A 109 0.82 26.19 -18.60
C LEU A 109 0.50 26.54 -17.15
N LYS A 110 -0.62 27.26 -16.95
CA LYS A 110 -1.05 27.62 -15.61
C LYS A 110 -1.39 26.39 -14.76
N ALA A 111 -2.07 25.40 -15.34
CA ALA A 111 -2.40 24.16 -14.65
C ALA A 111 -1.13 23.45 -14.15
N ARG A 112 -0.10 23.36 -14.99
CA ARG A 112 1.21 22.78 -14.63
C ARG A 112 1.86 23.51 -13.44
N GLU A 113 1.89 24.85 -13.45
CA GLU A 113 2.45 25.64 -12.34
C GLU A 113 1.75 25.36 -11.00
N GLU A 114 0.44 25.11 -11.06
CA GLU A 114 -0.40 24.92 -9.88
C GLU A 114 -0.52 23.44 -9.45
N ASN A 115 0.26 22.54 -10.06
CA ASN A 115 0.17 21.08 -9.88
C ASN A 115 -1.23 20.52 -10.18
N VAL A 116 -1.92 21.11 -11.14
CA VAL A 116 -3.22 20.67 -11.62
C VAL A 116 -3.06 20.05 -13.01
N ILE A 117 -3.59 18.85 -13.20
CA ILE A 117 -3.73 18.23 -14.51
C ILE A 117 -5.04 18.74 -15.12
N LEU A 118 -4.92 19.64 -16.10
CA LEU A 118 -6.07 20.07 -16.91
C LEU A 118 -6.30 19.03 -18.01
N MET A 119 -7.53 18.54 -18.15
CA MET A 119 -7.84 17.53 -19.17
C MET A 119 -9.30 17.56 -19.65
N PRO A 120 -9.61 17.07 -20.87
CA PRO A 120 -10.99 16.95 -21.32
C PRO A 120 -11.68 15.76 -20.64
N TYR A 121 -13.01 15.82 -20.51
CA TYR A 121 -13.80 14.73 -19.92
C TYR A 121 -13.55 13.37 -20.56
N SER A 122 -13.36 13.33 -21.89
CA SER A 122 -13.09 12.09 -22.62
C SER A 122 -11.81 11.36 -22.19
N MET A 123 -10.81 12.07 -21.67
CA MET A 123 -9.50 11.51 -21.32
C MET A 123 -9.35 11.17 -19.84
N VAL A 124 -10.31 11.56 -19.00
CA VAL A 124 -10.22 11.33 -17.54
C VAL A 124 -10.08 9.84 -17.24
N LEU A 125 -11.00 9.01 -17.72
CA LEU A 125 -10.99 7.58 -17.41
C LEU A 125 -9.70 6.87 -17.87
N PRO A 126 -9.24 7.00 -19.13
CA PRO A 126 -7.95 6.43 -19.56
C PRO A 126 -6.78 6.83 -18.66
N LEU A 127 -6.68 8.11 -18.28
CA LEU A 127 -5.61 8.59 -17.42
C LEU A 127 -5.70 8.00 -16.00
N LEU A 128 -6.90 7.93 -15.41
CA LEU A 128 -7.07 7.36 -14.08
C LEU A 128 -6.63 5.89 -14.04
N LEU A 129 -7.03 5.11 -15.04
CA LEU A 129 -6.62 3.70 -15.15
C LEU A 129 -5.09 3.58 -15.29
N TYR A 130 -4.47 4.45 -16.09
CA TYR A 130 -3.02 4.50 -16.22
C TYR A 130 -2.32 4.87 -14.90
N ILE A 131 -2.75 5.93 -14.22
CA ILE A 131 -2.19 6.37 -12.94
C ILE A 131 -2.31 5.27 -11.88
N TYR A 132 -3.47 4.60 -11.82
CA TYR A 132 -3.70 3.51 -10.89
C TYR A 132 -2.74 2.33 -11.16
N ARG A 133 -2.59 1.92 -12.42
CA ARG A 133 -1.64 0.87 -12.82
C ARG A 133 -0.20 1.26 -12.54
N PHE A 134 0.17 2.51 -12.80
CA PHE A 134 1.49 3.05 -12.49
C PHE A 134 1.78 2.98 -10.99
N HIS A 135 0.82 3.37 -10.14
CA HIS A 135 1.02 3.28 -8.69
C HIS A 135 1.06 1.83 -8.19
N LEU A 136 0.27 0.92 -8.78
CA LEU A 136 0.39 -0.51 -8.47
C LEU A 136 1.78 -1.05 -8.83
N GLN A 137 2.36 -0.62 -9.94
CA GLN A 137 3.66 -1.13 -10.39
C GLN A 137 4.84 -0.49 -9.65
N TYR A 138 4.77 0.80 -9.31
CA TYR A 138 5.93 1.57 -8.86
C TYR A 138 5.80 2.16 -7.46
N ALA A 139 4.59 2.44 -6.95
CA ALA A 139 4.42 2.95 -5.58
C ALA A 139 4.60 1.86 -4.51
N ILE A 140 4.60 0.58 -4.92
CA ILE A 140 4.92 -0.59 -4.08
C ILE A 140 6.44 -0.71 -3.82
N SER A 141 7.29 -0.01 -4.58
CA SER A 141 8.75 -0.15 -4.44
C SER A 141 9.31 0.25 -3.07
N LEU A 142 8.64 1.14 -2.32
CA LEU A 142 9.01 1.50 -0.96
C LEU A 142 8.72 0.39 0.08
N ASP A 143 7.76 -0.50 -0.19
CA ASP A 143 7.43 -1.61 0.71
C ASP A 143 8.32 -2.83 0.48
N LEU A 144 8.96 -2.96 -0.69
CA LEU A 144 9.90 -4.05 -0.97
C LEU A 144 11.17 -3.97 -0.11
N GLU A 145 11.67 -2.76 0.17
CA GLU A 145 12.84 -2.59 1.04
C GLU A 145 12.50 -2.93 2.50
N SER A 146 11.34 -2.48 2.99
CA SER A 146 10.81 -2.88 4.30
C SER A 146 10.62 -4.39 4.39
N LEU A 147 9.99 -5.00 3.39
CA LEU A 147 9.79 -6.44 3.30
C LEU A 147 11.13 -7.20 3.28
N GLN A 148 12.10 -6.73 2.51
CA GLN A 148 13.44 -7.31 2.44
C GLN A 148 14.12 -7.28 3.82
N ASN A 149 14.03 -6.16 4.54
CA ASN A 149 14.56 -6.04 5.91
C ASN A 149 13.87 -7.00 6.88
N HIS A 150 12.55 -7.18 6.78
CA HIS A 150 11.81 -8.15 7.61
C HIS A 150 12.21 -9.60 7.26
N LEU A 151 12.38 -9.93 5.98
CA LEU A 151 12.84 -11.26 5.55
C LEU A 151 14.26 -11.57 6.03
N ILE A 152 15.16 -10.59 5.99
CA ILE A 152 16.52 -10.72 6.54
C ILE A 152 16.47 -10.96 8.05
N ALA A 153 15.62 -10.23 8.79
CA ALA A 153 15.45 -10.43 10.22
C ALA A 153 14.89 -11.82 10.56
N ILE A 154 13.93 -12.32 9.78
CA ILE A 154 13.39 -13.68 9.94
C ILE A 154 14.47 -14.73 9.70
N ALA A 155 15.27 -14.59 8.62
CA ALA A 155 16.34 -15.54 8.31
C ALA A 155 17.37 -15.62 9.45
N LYS A 156 17.77 -14.47 10.00
CA LYS A 156 18.70 -14.41 11.15
C LYS A 156 18.12 -15.09 12.40
N ASN A 157 16.84 -14.87 12.70
CA ASN A 157 16.20 -15.50 13.85
C ASN A 157 16.11 -17.02 13.68
N LEU A 158 15.87 -17.51 12.47
CA LEU A 158 15.86 -18.95 12.18
C LEU A 158 17.24 -19.59 12.40
N GLU A 159 18.32 -18.92 11.96
CA GLU A 159 19.69 -19.38 12.17
C GLU A 159 20.05 -19.42 13.68
N GLU A 160 19.60 -18.44 14.46
CA GLU A 160 19.79 -18.44 15.91
C GLU A 160 19.00 -19.56 16.60
N MET A 161 17.76 -19.81 16.16
CA MET A 161 16.94 -20.93 16.66
C MET A 161 17.59 -22.28 16.37
N GLU A 162 18.12 -22.47 15.16
CA GLU A 162 18.85 -23.67 14.75
C GLU A 162 20.11 -23.87 15.61
N ASN A 163 20.89 -22.81 15.83
CA ASN A 163 22.04 -22.83 16.72
C ASN A 163 21.67 -23.22 18.17
N ILE A 164 20.55 -22.72 18.69
CA ILE A 164 20.08 -23.09 20.04
C ILE A 164 19.67 -24.56 20.09
N LEU A 165 18.94 -25.03 19.07
CA LEU A 165 18.51 -26.42 18.98
C LEU A 165 19.70 -27.37 18.95
N GLU A 166 20.69 -27.13 18.10
CA GLU A 166 21.87 -27.98 17.98
C GLU A 166 22.78 -27.88 19.21
N ASN A 167 23.07 -26.66 19.66
CA ASN A 167 24.14 -26.47 20.63
C ASN A 167 23.69 -26.61 22.08
N LYS A 168 22.44 -26.22 22.39
CA LYS A 168 21.93 -26.25 23.76
C LYS A 168 21.00 -27.44 23.98
N ILE A 169 20.05 -27.66 23.06
CA ILE A 169 19.04 -28.71 23.25
C ILE A 169 19.60 -30.09 22.94
N TYR A 170 20.20 -30.31 21.76
CA TYR A 170 20.71 -31.63 21.38
C TYR A 170 21.86 -32.09 22.30
N ARG A 171 22.80 -31.21 22.62
CA ARG A 171 23.87 -31.51 23.58
C ARG A 171 23.32 -31.78 24.99
N GLY A 172 22.38 -30.96 25.46
CA GLY A 172 21.73 -31.16 26.76
C GLY A 172 21.02 -32.50 26.84
N ALA A 173 20.25 -32.87 25.82
CA ALA A 173 19.57 -34.16 25.73
C ALA A 173 20.58 -35.33 25.74
N THR A 174 21.70 -35.19 25.01
CA THR A 174 22.78 -36.18 25.00
C THR A 174 23.39 -36.35 26.39
N MET A 175 23.69 -35.26 27.09
CA MET A 175 24.22 -35.29 28.45
C MET A 175 23.24 -35.95 29.44
N VAL A 176 21.95 -35.63 29.35
CA VAL A 176 20.90 -36.25 30.19
C VAL A 176 20.79 -37.75 29.90
N SER A 177 20.83 -38.15 28.63
CA SER A 177 20.80 -39.56 28.23
C SER A 177 21.99 -40.33 28.79
N ASN A 178 23.20 -39.76 28.69
CA ASN A 178 24.42 -40.36 29.23
C ASN A 178 24.34 -40.51 30.76
N ALA A 179 23.90 -39.46 31.47
CA ALA A 179 23.74 -39.51 32.93
C ALA A 179 22.74 -40.59 33.37
N TYR A 180 21.63 -40.75 32.63
CA TYR A 180 20.66 -41.82 32.88
C TYR A 180 21.28 -43.22 32.72
N LEU A 181 22.08 -43.44 31.67
CA LEU A 181 22.76 -44.71 31.43
C LEU A 181 23.76 -45.04 32.55
N GLU A 182 24.56 -44.06 32.98
CA GLU A 182 25.49 -44.22 34.10
C GLU A 182 24.77 -44.59 35.39
N TYR A 183 23.67 -43.90 35.71
CA TYR A 183 22.89 -44.18 36.92
C TYR A 183 22.26 -45.57 36.88
N LYS A 184 21.77 -46.01 35.72
CA LYS A 184 21.26 -47.37 35.52
C LYS A 184 22.35 -48.42 35.73
N GLN A 185 23.58 -48.17 35.26
CA GLN A 185 24.72 -49.07 35.50
C GLN A 185 25.08 -49.15 36.98
N LEU A 186 25.10 -48.02 37.70
CA LEU A 186 25.34 -47.99 39.15
C LEU A 186 24.28 -48.80 39.90
N ILE A 187 23.01 -48.61 39.58
CA ILE A 187 21.90 -49.39 40.18
C ILE A 187 22.08 -50.89 39.91
N SER A 188 22.43 -51.27 38.67
CA SER A 188 22.66 -52.69 38.32
C SER A 188 23.82 -53.28 39.13
N ARG A 189 24.94 -52.56 39.25
CA ARG A 189 26.09 -53.01 40.07
C ARG A 189 25.72 -53.20 41.53
N ILE A 190 25.00 -52.23 42.11
CA ILE A 190 24.52 -52.30 43.50
C ILE A 190 23.60 -53.52 43.68
N LYS A 191 22.67 -53.77 42.76
CA LYS A 191 21.79 -54.95 42.80
C LYS A 191 22.59 -56.25 42.75
N SER A 192 23.55 -56.38 41.84
CA SER A 192 24.41 -57.56 41.75
C SER A 192 25.23 -57.78 43.02
N SER A 193 25.83 -56.74 43.60
CA SER A 193 26.54 -56.85 44.88
C SER A 193 25.63 -57.27 46.04
N ILE A 194 24.39 -56.76 46.10
CA ILE A 194 23.40 -57.18 47.10
C ILE A 194 23.02 -58.66 46.90
N GLU A 195 22.84 -59.12 45.65
CA GLU A 195 22.54 -60.51 45.35
C GLU A 195 23.70 -61.44 45.73
N GLU A 196 24.94 -61.06 45.45
CA GLU A 196 26.13 -61.81 45.87
C GLU A 196 26.22 -61.94 47.40
N ILE A 197 25.95 -60.85 48.13
CA ILE A 197 25.95 -60.86 49.60
C ILE A 197 24.82 -61.76 50.13
N LYS A 198 23.62 -61.69 49.55
CA LYS A 198 22.49 -62.58 49.90
C LYS A 198 22.81 -64.05 49.63
N LEU A 199 23.46 -64.36 48.51
CA LEU A 199 23.89 -65.72 48.14
C LEU A 199 24.96 -66.27 49.09
N LYS A 200 25.92 -65.43 49.52
CA LYS A 200 26.91 -65.80 50.54
C LYS A 200 26.28 -66.03 51.91
N GLY A 201 25.41 -65.14 52.38
CA GLY A 201 24.68 -65.33 53.63
C GLY A 201 23.76 -66.56 53.63
N SER A 202 23.16 -66.90 52.49
CA SER A 202 22.33 -68.11 52.36
C SER A 202 23.14 -69.42 52.38
N LYS A 203 24.41 -69.38 51.94
CA LYS A 203 25.35 -70.52 52.03
C LYS A 203 25.88 -70.74 53.44
N GLU A 204 26.04 -69.68 54.24
CA GLU A 204 26.44 -69.80 55.65
C GLU A 204 25.30 -70.36 56.52
N VAL A 205 24.05 -69.94 56.29
CA VAL A 205 22.88 -70.48 57.04
C VAL A 205 22.60 -71.95 56.71
N LYS A 206 22.91 -72.42 55.49
CA LYS A 206 22.82 -73.85 55.13
C LYS A 206 23.95 -74.74 55.67
N LYS A 207 25.07 -74.17 56.12
CA LYS A 207 26.16 -74.91 56.78
C LYS A 207 25.95 -75.06 58.30
N LEU A 208 24.98 -74.34 58.87
CA LEU A 208 24.68 -74.32 60.31
C LEU A 208 23.38 -75.08 60.67
N LYS A 209 22.80 -75.84 59.73
CA LYS A 209 21.66 -76.74 59.96
C LYS A 209 22.01 -78.17 59.59
#